data_AF-A0A497RIC7-F1
#
_entry.id   AF-A0A497RIC7-F1
#
_cell.length_a   1.000
_cell.length_b   1.000
_cell.length_c   1.000
_cell.angle_alpha   90.00
_cell.angle_beta   90.00
_cell.angle_gamma   90.00
#
_symmetry.space_group_name_H-M   'P 1'
#
loop_
_entity.id
_entity.type
_entity.pdbx_description
1 polymer ?
#
loop_
_entity_poly.entity_id
_entity_poly.type
_entity_poly.pdbx_seq_one_letter_code
_entity_poly.pdbx_strand_id
1 'polypeptide(L)'
;MKNYRLPFRGNRLQKTFPRYGSFLMEFIQNADDAESKCIKIEIIEDYIKIFNDGKSFSKEDVESICKVGRSSKTPKDYIGYLGVGFKAIFLISDCPEIHSGSYHFKFDKNAWQIIPIWIDNPNVELPKDKTTAFIMPNYM
;
A
#
# COMPACT_ATOMS: atom_id res chain seq x y z
N MET A 1 17.24 -1.15 -38.84
CA MET A 1 17.09 -1.70 -37.48
C MET A 1 16.01 -0.89 -36.77
N LYS A 2 14.86 -1.50 -36.46
CA LYS A 2 13.71 -0.79 -35.87
C LYS A 2 13.78 -0.91 -34.35
N ASN A 3 14.01 0.22 -33.68
CA ASN A 3 13.93 0.36 -32.22
C ASN A 3 12.45 0.26 -31.81
N TYR A 4 12.10 -0.78 -31.04
CA TYR A 4 10.81 -0.84 -30.37
C TYR A 4 10.92 -0.11 -29.02
N ARG A 5 10.56 1.18 -29.00
CA ARG A 5 10.21 1.87 -27.74
C ARG A 5 8.78 1.47 -27.39
N LEU A 6 8.60 0.80 -26.25
CA LEU A 6 7.28 0.61 -25.67
C LEU A 6 6.73 1.97 -25.20
N PRO A 7 5.50 2.36 -25.57
CA PRO A 7 4.93 3.61 -25.11
C PRO A 7 4.50 3.47 -23.65
N PHE A 8 5.08 4.27 -22.76
CA PHE A 8 4.48 4.58 -21.46
C PHE A 8 3.09 5.21 -21.71
N ARG A 9 2.01 4.47 -21.42
CA ARG A 9 0.63 4.97 -21.49
C ARG A 9 0.05 5.10 -20.08
N GLY A 10 0.36 6.21 -19.43
CA GLY A 10 -0.20 6.65 -18.13
C GLY A 10 -1.67 7.11 -18.17
N ASN A 11 -2.56 6.45 -18.91
CA ASN A 11 -3.89 6.99 -19.24
C ASN A 11 -5.12 6.30 -18.61
N ARG A 12 -4.97 5.57 -17.50
CA ARG A 12 -6.15 5.14 -16.70
C ARG A 12 -6.12 5.50 -15.22
N LEU A 13 -4.94 5.61 -14.61
CA LEU A 13 -4.83 6.00 -13.19
C LEU A 13 -5.11 7.50 -12.97
N GLN A 14 -4.79 8.36 -13.95
CA GLN A 14 -5.11 9.80 -13.87
C GLN A 14 -6.61 10.11 -13.94
N LYS A 15 -7.45 9.18 -14.44
CA LYS A 15 -8.90 9.42 -14.55
C LYS A 15 -9.69 9.09 -13.28
N THR A 16 -9.09 8.33 -12.35
CA THR A 16 -9.76 7.91 -11.10
C THR A 16 -9.29 8.72 -9.89
N PHE A 17 -8.17 9.45 -10.00
CA PHE A 17 -7.62 10.26 -8.92
C PHE A 17 -7.28 11.66 -9.42
N PRO A 18 -8.12 12.68 -9.15
CA PRO A 18 -7.94 13.99 -9.75
C PRO A 18 -6.63 14.70 -9.33
N ARG A 19 -5.96 14.28 -8.25
CA ARG A 19 -4.70 14.87 -7.77
C ARG A 19 -3.81 13.83 -7.11
N TYR A 20 -2.49 13.93 -7.33
CA TYR A 20 -1.46 13.13 -6.66
C TYR A 20 -1.54 13.14 -5.12
N GLY A 21 -2.29 14.06 -4.49
CA GLY A 21 -2.53 14.07 -3.04
C GLY A 21 -3.58 13.06 -2.54
N SER A 22 -4.33 12.40 -3.44
CA SER A 22 -5.40 11.47 -3.03
C SER A 22 -4.89 10.26 -2.26
N PHE A 23 -3.67 9.76 -2.52
CA PHE A 23 -3.16 8.59 -1.79
C PHE A 23 -2.91 8.89 -0.30
N LEU A 24 -2.44 10.10 0.04
CA LEU A 24 -2.23 10.49 1.44
C LEU A 24 -3.56 10.54 2.19
N MET A 25 -4.62 11.01 1.53
CA MET A 25 -5.95 11.04 2.13
C MET A 25 -6.49 9.65 2.45
N GLU A 26 -6.10 8.61 1.72
CA GLU A 26 -6.46 7.22 2.04
C GLU A 26 -5.74 6.74 3.31
N PHE A 27 -4.46 7.08 3.49
CA PHE A 27 -3.76 6.77 4.73
C PHE A 27 -4.32 7.54 5.92
N ILE A 28 -4.77 8.79 5.71
CA ILE A 28 -5.45 9.58 6.73
C ILE A 28 -6.79 8.95 7.12
N GLN A 29 -7.60 8.55 6.14
CA GLN A 29 -8.87 7.86 6.39
C GLN A 29 -8.65 6.52 7.12
N ASN A 30 -7.70 5.70 6.67
CA ASN A 30 -7.38 4.44 7.36
C ASN A 30 -6.93 4.65 8.81
N ALA A 31 -6.21 5.74 9.09
CA ALA A 31 -5.80 6.06 10.44
C ALA A 31 -7.00 6.55 11.28
N ASP A 32 -7.88 7.37 10.72
CA ASP A 32 -9.11 7.84 11.37
C ASP A 32 -10.06 6.68 11.69
N ASP A 33 -10.27 5.76 10.74
CA ASP A 33 -11.04 4.51 10.91
C ASP A 33 -10.43 3.61 12.00
N ALA A 34 -9.11 3.64 12.15
CA ALA A 34 -8.39 2.96 13.22
C ALA A 34 -8.38 3.74 14.54
N GLU A 35 -9.10 4.87 14.64
CA GLU A 35 -9.15 5.77 15.81
C GLU A 35 -7.77 6.33 16.21
N SER A 36 -6.90 6.54 15.22
CA SER A 36 -5.59 7.18 15.40
C SER A 36 -5.74 8.65 15.76
N LYS A 37 -4.90 9.13 16.66
CA LYS A 37 -4.77 10.55 17.04
C LYS A 37 -3.64 11.25 16.32
N CYS A 38 -2.66 10.49 15.84
CA CYS A 38 -1.46 11.04 15.22
C CYS A 38 -0.91 10.16 14.10
N ILE A 39 -0.80 10.77 12.93
CA ILE A 39 -0.07 10.22 11.79
C ILE A 39 1.30 10.89 11.71
N LYS A 40 2.34 10.08 11.49
CA LYS A 40 3.70 10.55 11.21
C LYS A 40 4.09 10.09 9.82
N ILE A 41 4.63 10.99 9.01
CA ILE A 41 5.16 10.67 7.68
C ILE A 41 6.64 11.02 7.67
N GLU A 42 7.47 10.04 7.33
CA GLU A 42 8.91 10.23 7.12
C GLU A 42 9.22 9.96 5.65
N ILE A 43 9.82 10.94 4.98
CA ILE A 43 10.34 10.79 3.63
C ILE A 43 11.85 10.76 3.75
N ILE A 44 12.41 9.60 3.46
CA ILE A 44 13.83 9.29 3.46
C ILE A 44 14.17 8.96 1.99
N GLU A 45 15.39 9.23 1.51
CA GLU A 45 15.76 9.15 0.08
C GLU A 45 15.08 8.00 -0.68
N ASP A 46 15.27 6.77 -0.19
CA ASP A 46 14.75 5.55 -0.83
C ASP A 46 13.47 5.00 -0.19
N TYR A 47 12.85 5.69 0.77
CA TYR A 47 11.69 5.18 1.51
C TYR A 47 10.71 6.26 1.94
N ILE A 48 9.42 5.99 1.73
CA ILE A 48 8.35 6.67 2.45
C ILE A 48 7.88 5.76 3.58
N LYS A 49 7.87 6.28 4.81
CA LYS A 49 7.30 5.59 5.97
C LYS A 49 6.11 6.36 6.50
N ILE A 50 4.98 5.71 6.68
CA ILE A 50 3.77 6.30 7.28
C ILE A 50 3.44 5.50 8.53
N PHE A 51 3.34 6.19 9.66
CA PHE A 51 3.00 5.61 10.95
C PHE A 51 1.69 6.16 11.46
N ASN A 52 0.93 5.35 12.18
CA ASN A 52 -0.22 5.80 12.97
C ASN A 52 -0.24 5.11 14.33
N ASP A 53 -0.96 5.71 15.27
CA ASP A 53 -1.12 5.27 16.66
C ASP A 53 -2.52 4.69 16.96
N GLY A 54 -3.26 4.35 15.91
CA GLY A 54 -4.60 3.76 16.02
C GLY A 54 -4.57 2.30 16.49
N LYS A 55 -5.70 1.62 16.35
CA LYS A 55 -5.80 0.19 16.59
C LYS A 55 -4.89 -0.57 15.64
N SER A 56 -4.16 -1.56 16.16
CA SER A 56 -3.43 -2.51 15.32
C SER A 56 -4.41 -3.35 14.50
N PHE A 57 -3.92 -3.88 13.38
CA PHE A 57 -4.72 -4.71 12.50
C PHE A 57 -5.23 -5.96 13.24
N SER A 58 -6.49 -6.26 13.01
CA SER A 58 -7.11 -7.53 13.33
C SER A 58 -6.86 -8.55 12.21
N LYS A 59 -7.25 -9.81 12.48
CA LYS A 59 -7.22 -10.85 11.44
C LYS A 59 -8.15 -10.50 10.29
N GLU A 60 -9.30 -9.93 10.60
CA GLU A 60 -10.33 -9.51 9.66
C GLU A 60 -9.83 -8.38 8.75
N ASP A 61 -9.06 -7.44 9.29
CA ASP A 61 -8.43 -6.36 8.51
C ASP A 61 -7.44 -6.94 7.50
N VAL A 62 -6.56 -7.84 7.95
CA VAL A 62 -5.61 -8.51 7.06
C VAL A 62 -6.35 -9.32 5.99
N GLU A 63 -7.36 -10.10 6.36
CA GLU A 63 -8.17 -10.85 5.41
C GLU A 63 -8.86 -9.93 4.39
N SER A 64 -9.39 -8.78 4.82
CA SER A 64 -10.05 -7.81 3.95
C SER A 64 -9.08 -7.25 2.92
N ILE A 65 -7.89 -6.83 3.36
CA ILE A 65 -6.80 -6.34 2.50
C ILE A 65 -6.38 -7.40 1.48
N CYS A 66 -6.36 -8.67 1.88
CA CYS A 66 -5.96 -9.79 1.02
C CYS A 66 -7.08 -10.28 0.07
N LYS A 67 -8.36 -10.16 0.48
CA LYS A 67 -9.52 -10.64 -0.30
C LYS A 67 -9.74 -9.87 -1.59
N VAL A 68 -9.22 -8.65 -1.69
CA VAL A 68 -9.20 -7.85 -2.93
C VAL A 68 -8.46 -8.57 -4.08
N GLY A 69 -7.81 -9.72 -3.83
CA GLY A 69 -7.19 -10.57 -4.84
C GLY A 69 -7.98 -11.77 -5.37
N ARG A 70 -9.11 -12.18 -4.76
CA ARG A 70 -9.74 -13.48 -5.09
C ARG A 70 -10.86 -13.47 -6.13
N SER A 71 -11.21 -12.31 -6.71
CA SER A 71 -12.25 -12.28 -7.76
C SER A 71 -11.67 -12.67 -9.12
N SER A 72 -12.32 -13.55 -9.88
CA SER A 72 -11.94 -14.08 -11.20
C SER A 72 -11.92 -13.05 -12.35
N LYS A 73 -11.62 -11.79 -12.06
CA LYS A 73 -11.63 -10.65 -12.97
C LYS A 73 -10.22 -10.44 -13.53
N THR A 74 -10.11 -9.99 -14.78
CA THR A 74 -8.79 -9.84 -15.42
C THR A 74 -8.02 -8.66 -14.80
N PRO A 75 -6.68 -8.60 -14.92
CA PRO A 75 -5.85 -7.51 -14.36
C PRO A 75 -6.34 -6.09 -14.72
N LYS A 76 -6.97 -5.93 -15.89
CA LYS A 76 -7.59 -4.67 -16.35
C LYS A 76 -8.89 -4.32 -15.63
N ASP A 77 -9.66 -5.34 -15.23
CA ASP A 77 -10.95 -5.20 -14.55
C ASP A 77 -10.78 -4.96 -13.05
N TYR A 78 -9.63 -5.35 -12.47
CA TYR A 78 -9.27 -4.95 -11.13
C TYR A 78 -9.18 -3.43 -11.05
N ILE A 79 -8.44 -2.76 -11.94
CA ILE A 79 -8.22 -1.29 -11.88
C ILE A 79 -9.54 -0.48 -11.86
N GLY A 80 -10.63 -1.01 -12.43
CA GLY A 80 -11.90 -0.29 -12.60
C GLY A 80 -12.98 -0.49 -11.52
N TYR A 81 -12.80 -1.39 -10.53
CA TYR A 81 -13.86 -1.74 -9.57
C TYR A 81 -13.45 -1.61 -8.09
N LEU A 82 -12.34 -0.94 -7.79
CA LEU A 82 -11.64 -1.11 -6.51
C LEU A 82 -12.09 -0.17 -5.40
N GLY A 83 -12.35 -0.74 -4.22
CA GLY A 83 -12.19 -0.06 -2.95
C GLY A 83 -10.78 0.53 -2.86
N VAL A 84 -10.75 1.85 -2.65
CA VAL A 84 -9.76 2.75 -3.24
C VAL A 84 -8.50 2.90 -2.37
N GLY A 85 -8.60 2.62 -1.06
CA GLY A 85 -7.57 3.05 -0.11
C GLY A 85 -6.28 2.26 -0.11
N PHE A 86 -6.34 0.93 -0.13
CA PHE A 86 -5.14 0.11 0.07
C PHE A 86 -4.24 0.02 -1.16
N LYS A 87 -4.81 0.05 -2.38
CA LYS A 87 -4.02 -0.05 -3.62
C LYS A 87 -3.34 1.25 -4.05
N ALA A 88 -3.64 2.36 -3.37
CA ALA A 88 -2.94 3.63 -3.57
C ALA A 88 -1.43 3.50 -3.25
N ILE A 89 -1.06 2.52 -2.41
CA ILE A 89 0.34 2.21 -2.09
C ILE A 89 1.17 1.79 -3.32
N PHE A 90 0.55 1.16 -4.32
CA PHE A 90 1.22 0.74 -5.56
C PHE A 90 1.40 1.87 -6.57
N LEU A 91 0.88 3.07 -6.28
CA LEU A 91 1.20 4.27 -7.05
C LEU A 91 2.62 4.77 -6.73
N ILE A 92 3.16 4.40 -5.57
CA ILE A 92 4.39 4.96 -5.01
C ILE A 92 5.43 3.91 -4.60
N SER A 93 5.06 2.63 -4.56
CA SER A 93 6.00 1.53 -4.28
C SER A 93 5.57 0.23 -4.95
N ASP A 94 6.53 -0.48 -5.52
CA ASP A 94 6.31 -1.81 -6.10
C ASP A 94 6.35 -2.94 -5.04
N CYS A 95 6.99 -2.68 -3.89
CA CYS A 95 7.18 -3.67 -2.82
C CYS A 95 6.83 -3.11 -1.43
N PRO A 96 5.58 -2.69 -1.19
CA PRO A 96 5.21 -2.10 0.09
C PRO A 96 5.12 -3.12 1.23
N GLU A 97 5.54 -2.70 2.43
CA GLU A 97 5.51 -3.50 3.66
C GLU A 97 4.58 -2.88 4.70
N ILE A 98 3.92 -3.74 5.48
CA ILE A 98 2.99 -3.37 6.55
C ILE A 98 3.38 -4.11 7.81
N HIS A 99 3.47 -3.33 8.89
CA HIS A 99 3.76 -3.82 10.22
C HIS A 99 2.71 -3.25 11.17
N SER A 100 1.88 -4.11 11.74
CA SER A 100 0.83 -3.70 12.69
C SER A 100 0.59 -4.80 13.72
N GLY A 101 0.89 -4.52 14.99
CA GLY A 101 0.83 -5.53 16.05
C GLY A 101 1.68 -6.76 15.71
N SER A 102 1.05 -7.94 15.66
CA SER A 102 1.69 -9.22 15.29
C SER A 102 1.73 -9.50 13.78
N TYR A 103 1.18 -8.63 12.95
CA TYR A 103 1.07 -8.84 11.50
C TYR A 103 2.17 -8.09 10.77
N HIS A 104 3.00 -8.84 10.05
CA HIS A 104 4.11 -8.32 9.25
C HIS A 104 4.09 -8.97 7.87
N PHE A 105 3.80 -8.19 6.85
CA PHE A 105 3.66 -8.70 5.50
C PHE A 105 3.98 -7.63 4.47
N LYS A 106 4.34 -8.06 3.27
CA LYS A 106 4.56 -7.19 2.13
C LYS A 106 3.79 -7.66 0.91
N PHE A 107 3.68 -6.76 -0.06
CA PHE A 107 3.24 -7.11 -1.40
C PHE A 107 4.40 -6.97 -2.37
N ASP A 108 4.32 -7.70 -3.48
CA ASP A 108 5.27 -7.59 -4.58
C ASP A 108 4.49 -7.51 -5.89
N LYS A 109 4.59 -6.36 -6.56
CA LYS A 109 3.93 -6.10 -7.83
C LYS A 109 4.45 -7.00 -8.96
N ASN A 110 5.73 -7.39 -8.93
CA ASN A 110 6.36 -8.23 -9.95
C ASN A 110 5.95 -9.70 -9.83
N ALA A 111 5.62 -10.15 -8.62
CA ALA A 111 5.04 -11.47 -8.41
C ALA A 111 3.59 -11.55 -8.93
N TRP A 112 2.95 -10.42 -9.25
CA TRP A 112 1.50 -10.30 -9.53
C TRP A 112 0.61 -10.99 -8.49
N GLN A 113 1.18 -11.31 -7.32
CA GLN A 113 0.48 -11.98 -6.24
C GLN A 113 -0.21 -10.89 -5.43
N ILE A 114 -1.54 -10.86 -5.52
CA ILE A 114 -2.39 -10.11 -4.60
C ILE A 114 -2.46 -10.83 -3.23
N ILE A 115 -1.64 -11.86 -3.04
CA ILE A 115 -1.45 -12.60 -1.79
C ILE A 115 -0.26 -11.95 -1.06
N PRO A 116 -0.41 -11.57 0.22
CA PRO A 116 0.69 -11.02 0.99
C PRO A 116 1.81 -12.05 1.14
N ILE A 117 3.04 -11.57 1.13
CA ILE A 117 4.23 -12.33 1.52
C ILE A 117 4.50 -12.00 2.99
N TRP A 118 4.34 -12.98 3.88
CA TRP A 118 4.61 -12.82 5.31
C TRP A 118 6.10 -12.59 5.57
N ILE A 119 6.40 -11.72 6.54
CA ILE A 119 7.77 -11.38 6.95
C ILE A 119 8.03 -12.07 8.29
N ASP A 120 8.81 -13.14 8.27
CA ASP A 120 9.09 -13.96 9.47
C ASP A 120 9.96 -13.22 10.49
N ASN A 121 10.90 -12.40 10.02
CA ASN A 121 11.83 -11.63 10.84
C ASN A 121 11.75 -10.15 10.46
N PRO A 122 10.74 -9.40 10.95
CA PRO A 122 10.60 -7.98 10.62
C PRO A 122 11.76 -7.19 11.23
N ASN A 123 12.54 -6.52 10.39
CA ASN A 123 13.59 -5.59 10.82
C ASN A 123 13.08 -4.15 10.84
N VAL A 124 12.03 -3.91 11.61
CA VAL A 124 11.35 -2.61 11.70
C VAL A 124 11.13 -2.26 13.16
N GLU A 125 11.76 -1.17 13.60
CA GLU A 125 11.46 -0.57 14.91
C GLU A 125 10.34 0.45 14.75
N LEU A 126 9.22 0.19 15.42
CA LEU A 126 8.14 1.17 15.55
C LEU A 126 8.49 2.19 16.65
N PRO A 127 8.24 3.49 16.44
CA PRO A 127 8.26 4.45 17.54
C PRO A 127 7.34 3.98 18.68
N LYS A 128 7.70 4.25 19.94
CA LYS A 128 6.98 3.73 21.12
C LYS A 128 5.50 4.09 21.18
N ASP A 129 5.12 5.21 20.55
CA ASP A 129 3.77 5.74 20.47
C ASP A 129 3.02 5.31 19.21
N LYS A 130 3.58 4.44 18.37
CA LYS A 130 2.98 3.99 17.10
C LYS A 130 2.66 2.52 17.14
N THR A 131 1.58 2.16 16.47
CA THR A 131 1.04 0.79 16.43
C THR A 131 1.12 0.17 15.04
N THR A 132 1.16 1.02 14.01
CA THR A 132 1.18 0.60 12.61
C THR A 132 2.20 1.40 11.82
N ALA A 133 2.95 0.73 10.93
CA ALA A 133 3.80 1.33 9.92
C ALA A 133 3.52 0.76 8.53
N PHE A 134 3.48 1.65 7.55
CA PHE A 134 3.56 1.35 6.13
C PHE A 134 4.92 1.80 5.62
N ILE A 135 5.71 0.88 5.07
CA ILE A 135 7.03 1.16 4.51
C ILE A 135 6.97 0.96 3.00
N MET A 136 7.29 2.02 2.27
CA MET A 136 7.19 2.07 0.82
C MET A 136 8.58 2.35 0.26
N PRO A 137 9.35 1.31 -0.09
CA PRO A 137 10.61 1.48 -0.80
C PRO A 137 10.38 2.12 -2.16
N ASN A 138 11.18 3.13 -2.45
CA ASN A 138 11.16 3.90 -3.68
C ASN A 138 12.00 3.17 -4.72
N TYR A 139 11.39 2.26 -5.46
CA TYR A 139 12.02 1.71 -6.67
C TYR A 139 11.65 2.63 -7.84
N MET A 140 12.50 3.63 -8.11
CA MET A 140 12.45 4.39 -9.37
C MET A 140 12.90 3.50 -10.54
#